data_AF-A0A9E9MFZ5-F1
#
_entry.id   AF-A0A9E9MFZ5-F1
#
_cell.length_a   1.000
_cell.length_b   1.000
_cell.length_c   1.000
_cell.angle_alpha   90.00
_cell.angle_beta   90.00
_cell.angle_gamma   90.00
#
_symmetry.space_group_name_H-M   'P 1'
#
loop_
_entity.id
_entity.type
_entity.pdbx_description
1 polymer ?
#
loop_
_entity_poly.entity_id
_entity_poly.type
_entity_poly.pdbx_seq_one_letter_code
_entity_poly.pdbx_strand_id
1 'polypeptide(L)'
;MSTPLRQIRLKNNYSLAEVAAAVGSDAGNLSRIEKGNQKPSLQLAADLSKFFNEEISELELLYPERYVTEGYFEDLTQEENAE
;
A
#
# COMPACT_ATOMS: atom_id res chain seq x y z
N MET A 1 -13.00 -1.56 1.25
CA MET A 1 -12.10 -1.84 0.12
C MET A 1 -10.68 -1.49 0.55
N SER A 2 -9.75 -2.47 0.59
CA SER A 2 -8.33 -2.19 0.85
C SER A 2 -7.59 -2.33 -0.47
N THR A 3 -6.90 -1.28 -0.91
CA THR A 3 -6.03 -1.36 -2.10
C THR A 3 -4.76 -2.15 -1.78
N PRO A 4 -4.08 -2.73 -2.79
CA PRO A 4 -2.78 -3.37 -2.61
C PRO A 4 -1.76 -2.45 -1.92
N LEU A 5 -1.76 -1.15 -2.26
CA LEU A 5 -0.88 -0.16 -1.63
C LEU A 5 -1.09 -0.07 -0.11
N ARG A 6 -2.35 -0.06 0.34
CA ARG A 6 -2.65 -0.03 1.78
C ARG A 6 -2.15 -1.30 2.47
N GLN A 7 -2.32 -2.45 1.83
CA GLN A 7 -1.92 -3.74 2.39
C GLN A 7 -0.41 -3.81 2.58
N ILE A 8 0.35 -3.50 1.54
CA ILE A 8 1.80 -3.56 1.61
C ILE A 8 2.37 -2.52 2.58
N ARG A 9 1.77 -1.33 2.68
CA ARG A 9 2.19 -0.33 3.68
C ARG A 9 2.01 -0.87 5.10
N LEU A 10 0.84 -1.45 5.39
CA LEU A 10 0.54 -2.00 6.72
C LEU A 10 1.40 -3.23 7.04
N LYS A 11 1.61 -4.14 6.06
CA LYS A 11 2.52 -5.29 6.17
C LYS A 11 3.94 -4.85 6.59
N ASN A 12 4.42 -3.73 6.05
CA ASN A 12 5.73 -3.18 6.34
C ASN A 12 5.75 -2.20 7.53
N ASN A 13 4.65 -2.05 8.27
CA ASN A 13 4.52 -1.16 9.43
C ASN A 13 4.87 0.32 9.18
N TYR A 14 4.71 0.80 7.94
CA TYR A 14 4.93 2.21 7.63
C TYR A 14 3.68 3.05 7.90
N SER A 15 3.89 4.26 8.43
CA SER A 15 2.88 5.31 8.45
C SER A 15 2.71 5.94 7.07
N LEU A 16 1.57 6.60 6.83
CA LEU A 16 1.36 7.37 5.59
C LEU A 16 2.39 8.48 5.41
N ALA A 17 2.84 9.10 6.51
CA ALA A 17 3.80 10.20 6.48
C ALA A 17 5.19 9.73 6.04
N GLU A 18 5.65 8.58 6.53
CA GLU A 18 6.95 8.01 6.14
C GLU A 18 7.00 7.67 4.66
N VAL A 19 5.98 6.97 4.15
CA VAL A 19 5.92 6.62 2.72
C VAL A 19 5.82 7.88 1.87
N ALA A 20 4.95 8.83 2.24
CA ALA A 20 4.76 10.06 1.49
C ALA A 20 6.05 10.88 1.40
N ALA A 21 6.78 11.01 2.51
CA ALA A 21 8.08 11.70 2.53
C ALA A 21 9.12 11.01 1.63
N ALA A 22 9.15 9.67 1.62
CA ALA A 22 10.11 8.90 0.83
C ALA A 22 9.88 9.03 -0.69
N VAL A 23 8.64 9.18 -1.14
CA VAL A 23 8.29 9.28 -2.57
C VAL A 23 7.96 10.70 -3.03
N GLY A 24 8.18 11.71 -2.20
CA GLY A 24 7.94 13.11 -2.56
C GLY A 24 6.46 13.48 -2.74
N SER A 25 5.57 12.89 -1.93
CA SER A 25 4.13 13.16 -1.89
C SER A 25 3.71 13.70 -0.50
N ASP A 26 2.42 13.97 -0.30
CA ASP A 26 1.84 14.20 1.03
C ASP A 26 0.95 13.03 1.51
N ALA A 27 0.79 12.91 2.83
CA ALA A 27 0.01 11.85 3.46
C ALA A 27 -1.48 11.89 3.07
N GLY A 28 -2.03 13.07 2.76
CA GLY A 28 -3.41 13.23 2.31
C GLY A 28 -3.64 12.66 0.91
N ASN A 29 -2.72 12.93 -0.02
CA ASN A 29 -2.71 12.33 -1.35
C ASN A 29 -2.56 10.81 -1.26
N LEU A 30 -1.60 10.32 -0.49
CA LEU A 30 -1.39 8.88 -0.30
C LEU A 30 -2.63 8.20 0.31
N SER A 31 -3.29 8.85 1.28
CA SER A 31 -4.55 8.37 1.85
C SER A 31 -5.67 8.24 0.81
N ARG A 32 -5.80 9.21 -0.11
CA ARG A 32 -6.79 9.14 -1.20
C ARG A 32 -6.46 8.00 -2.17
N ILE A 33 -5.18 7.80 -2.48
CA ILE A 33 -4.72 6.69 -3.33
C ILE A 33 -5.06 5.34 -2.68
N GLU A 34 -4.76 5.18 -1.39
CA GLU A 34 -5.05 3.94 -0.67
C GLU A 34 -6.54 3.58 -0.58
N LYS A 35 -7.41 4.58 -0.71
CA LYS A 35 -8.86 4.43 -0.73
C LYS A 35 -9.42 4.27 -2.16
N GLY A 36 -8.59 4.37 -3.19
CA GLY A 36 -9.02 4.35 -4.60
C GLY A 36 -9.67 5.66 -5.08
N ASN A 37 -9.65 6.72 -4.26
CA ASN A 37 -10.25 8.01 -4.61
C ASN A 37 -9.34 8.85 -5.53
N GLN A 38 -8.07 8.49 -5.63
CA GLN A 38 -7.07 9.17 -6.45
C GLN A 38 -6.18 8.13 -7.13
N LYS A 39 -5.94 8.29 -8.42
CA LYS A 39 -4.95 7.50 -9.15
C LYS A 39 -3.57 8.17 -9.03
N PRO A 40 -2.49 7.45 -8.70
CA PRO A 40 -1.14 8.03 -8.71
C PRO A 40 -0.72 8.38 -10.15
N SER A 41 0.24 9.30 -10.30
CA SER A 41 0.92 9.48 -11.57
C SER A 41 1.80 8.26 -11.88
N LEU A 42 2.21 8.09 -13.14
CA LEU A 42 3.14 7.01 -13.53
C LEU A 42 4.45 7.08 -12.74
N GLN A 43 5.00 8.29 -12.57
CA GLN A 43 6.22 8.51 -11.79
C GLN A 43 6.03 8.10 -10.32
N LEU A 44 4.93 8.56 -9.69
CA LEU A 44 4.63 8.20 -8.30
C LEU A 44 4.41 6.69 -8.14
N ALA A 45 3.80 6.03 -9.12
CA ALA A 45 3.64 4.57 -9.12
C ALA A 45 5.01 3.86 -9.18
N ALA A 46 5.91 4.30 -10.06
CA ALA A 46 7.26 3.75 -10.15
C ALA A 46 8.05 3.98 -8.85
N ASP A 47 7.94 5.16 -8.24
CA ASP A 47 8.65 5.49 -6.99
C ASP A 47 8.11 4.71 -5.80
N LEU A 48 6.79 4.50 -5.71
CA LEU A 48 6.17 3.63 -4.72
C LEU A 48 6.60 2.17 -4.90
N SER A 49 6.60 1.66 -6.14
CA SER A 49 7.05 0.29 -6.44
C SER A 49 8.50 0.07 -6.00
N LYS A 50 9.39 1.03 -6.30
CA LYS A 50 10.79 0.99 -5.84
C LYS A 50 10.93 1.10 -4.33
N PHE A 51 10.16 1.98 -3.67
CA PHE A 51 10.19 2.13 -2.22
C PHE A 51 9.88 0.81 -1.50
N PHE A 52 8.95 0.02 -2.05
CA PHE A 52 8.59 -1.30 -1.54
C PHE A 52 9.40 -2.44 -2.19
N ASN A 53 10.58 -2.17 -2.75
CA ASN A 53 11.46 -3.19 -3.35
C ASN A 53 10.76 -4.11 -4.38
N GLU A 54 9.89 -3.54 -5.21
CA GLU A 54 9.11 -4.24 -6.25
C GLU A 54 8.12 -5.30 -5.71
N GLU A 55 7.86 -5.37 -4.40
CA GLU A 55 6.81 -6.23 -3.82
C GLU A 55 5.39 -5.81 -4.23
N ILE A 56 5.24 -4.58 -4.72
CA ILE A 56 4.01 -4.08 -5.38
C ILE A 56 4.38 -3.52 -6.74
N SER A 57 3.67 -3.96 -7.77
CA SER A 57 3.89 -3.53 -9.15
C SER A 57 3.21 -2.19 -9.47
N GLU A 58 3.72 -1.49 -10.48
CA GLU A 58 3.06 -0.29 -11.02
C GLU A 58 1.63 -0.59 -11.51
N LEU A 59 1.37 -1.79 -12.03
CA LEU A 59 0.03 -2.20 -12.47
C LEU A 59 -0.95 -2.28 -11.31
N GLU A 60 -0.54 -2.81 -10.17
CA GLU A 60 -1.36 -2.85 -8.95
C GLU A 60 -1.64 -1.46 -8.39
N LEU A 61 -0.70 -0.52 -8.55
CA LEU A 61 -0.86 0.87 -8.13
C LEU A 61 -1.77 1.67 -9.08
N LEU A 62 -1.69 1.41 -10.38
CA LEU A 62 -2.44 2.13 -11.41
C LEU A 62 -3.85 1.57 -11.63
N TYR A 63 -4.06 0.29 -11.33
CA TYR A 63 -5.33 -0.42 -11.51
C TYR A 63 -5.70 -1.24 -10.27
N PRO A 64 -5.76 -0.61 -9.08
CA PRO A 64 -5.96 -1.31 -7.82
C PRO A 64 -7.25 -2.14 -7.79
N GLU A 65 -8.29 -1.71 -8.52
CA GLU A 65 -9.57 -2.42 -8.66
C GLU A 65 -9.46 -3.85 -9.17
N ARG A 66 -8.38 -4.19 -9.89
CA ARG A 66 -8.11 -5.54 -10.39
C ARG A 66 -7.50 -6.47 -9.34
N TYR A 67 -7.03 -5.89 -8.23
CA TYR A 67 -6.20 -6.55 -7.22
C TYR A 67 -6.71 -6.32 -5.80
N VAL A 68 -7.86 -5.64 -5.63
CA VAL A 68 -8.49 -5.52 -4.32
C VAL A 68 -8.87 -6.90 -3.84
N THR A 69 -8.31 -7.32 -2.72
CA THR A 69 -8.77 -8.51 -2.00
C THR A 69 -9.81 -8.09 -0.97
N GLU A 70 -11.02 -8.63 -1.10
CA GLU A 70 -11.99 -8.63 -0.02
C GLU A 70 -11.52 -9.66 1.03
N GLY A 71 -11.28 -9.25 2.28
CA GLY A 71 -11.23 -10.18 3.41
C GLY A 71 -9.89 -10.65 3.99
N TYR A 72 -8.72 -10.12 3.60
CA TYR A 72 -7.43 -10.53 4.22
C TYR A 72 -7.16 -9.92 5.61
N PHE A 73 -8.06 -10.15 6.56
CA PHE A 73 -7.85 -9.94 8.00
C PHE A 73 -8.30 -11.18 8.78
N GLU A 74 -7.87 -12.36 8.35
CA GLU A 74 -7.84 -13.54 9.21
C GLU A 74 -6.40 -13.73 9.67
N ASP A 75 -6.14 -13.20 10.86
CA ASP A 75 -5.25 -13.79 11.86
C ASP A 75 -3.74 -13.94 11.54
N LEU A 76 -2.96 -12.92 11.92
CA LEU A 76 -1.51 -13.05 12.16
C LEU A 76 -1.18 -12.90 13.66
N THR A 77 -2.16 -13.09 14.54
CA THR A 77 -2.00 -12.95 15.99
C THR A 77 -1.89 -14.28 16.74
N GLN A 78 -1.97 -15.42 16.04
CA GLN A 78 -1.91 -16.77 16.65
C GLN A 78 -0.57 -17.50 16.49
N GLU A 79 0.57 -16.80 16.47
CA GLU A 79 1.90 -17.43 16.59
C GLU A 79 2.72 -16.86 17.76
N GLU A 80 2.13 -16.69 18.95
CA GLU A 80 2.92 -16.34 20.16
C GLU A 80 2.39 -16.97 21.46
N ASN A 81 1.72 -18.13 21.42
CA ASN A 81 1.45 -18.91 22.63
C ASN A 81 1.64 -20.41 22.37
N ALA A 82 2.91 -20.81 22.24
CA ALA A 82 3.33 -22.20 22.36
C ALA A 82 4.56 -22.26 23.27
N GLU A 83 4.36 -21.99 24.56
CA GLU A 83 5.19 -22.47 25.67
C GLU A 83 4.29 -22.96 26.81
#